data_AF-A0A4U7DXX1-F1
#
_entry.id   AF-A0A4U7DXX1-F1
#
_cell.length_a   1.000
_cell.length_b   1.000
_cell.length_c   1.000
_cell.angle_alpha   90.00
_cell.angle_beta   90.00
_cell.angle_gamma   90.00
#
_symmetry.space_group_name_H-M   'P 1'
#
loop_
_entity.id
_entity.type
_entity.pdbx_description
1 polymer ?
#
loop_
_entity_poly.entity_id
_entity_poly.type
_entity_poly.pdbx_seq_one_letter_code
_entity_poly.pdbx_strand_id
1 'polypeptide(L)'
;MDYSLAIENGPEAIPGGTGLLLVHPSIGETDRIDTDFLKTDTDAFLVVSTRTTAREVEQKLEYYDVDETKATILDTLSVERGYSRRTADDVYYVSAPDDLDGVVDRVERFLTENEGKRRVSVDSLTEMAYYADDDAVYDAASEILDLLDEHDAVGIFHLSEEVHEVATLDRFRDLFDGVIDLDGDGNVVVDV
;
A
#
# COMPACT_ATOMS: atom_id res chain seq x y z
N MET A 1 -7.90 8.43 15.54
CA MET A 1 -8.91 9.20 14.74
C MET A 1 -9.69 8.21 13.87
N ASP A 2 -11.00 8.35 13.60
CA ASP A 2 -11.70 7.38 12.72
C ASP A 2 -11.61 7.76 11.23
N TYR A 3 -11.40 6.76 10.37
CA TYR A 3 -11.31 6.85 8.92
C TYR A 3 -12.46 6.13 8.25
N SER A 4 -13.06 6.71 7.21
CA SER A 4 -13.97 5.95 6.33
C SER A 4 -13.21 4.82 5.64
N LEU A 5 -13.69 3.57 5.69
CA LEU A 5 -12.98 2.47 5.02
C LEU A 5 -13.14 2.56 3.50
N ALA A 6 -14.35 2.90 3.02
CA ALA A 6 -14.71 3.00 1.61
C ALA A 6 -14.45 1.73 0.78
N ILE A 7 -14.58 0.55 1.39
CA ILE A 7 -14.50 -0.76 0.73
C ILE A 7 -15.85 -1.47 0.81
N GLU A 8 -16.27 -2.08 -0.29
CA GLU A 8 -17.52 -2.84 -0.35
C GLU A 8 -17.54 -3.96 0.70
N ASN A 9 -18.69 -4.16 1.35
CA ASN A 9 -18.91 -5.18 2.39
C ASN A 9 -18.07 -5.02 3.68
N GLY A 10 -17.26 -3.96 3.79
CA GLY A 10 -16.55 -3.61 5.01
C GLY A 10 -17.35 -2.72 5.97
N PRO A 11 -16.84 -2.48 7.19
CA PRO A 11 -17.41 -1.49 8.11
C PRO A 11 -17.38 -0.08 7.51
N GLU A 12 -18.24 0.81 8.00
CA GLU A 12 -18.27 2.21 7.55
C GLU A 12 -16.95 2.94 7.85
N ALA A 13 -16.35 2.65 9.01
CA ALA A 13 -15.12 3.27 9.46
C ALA A 13 -14.19 2.28 10.20
N ILE A 14 -12.91 2.61 10.19
CA ILE A 14 -11.83 1.94 10.91
C ILE A 14 -11.09 2.95 11.80
N PRO A 15 -10.50 2.52 12.93
CA PRO A 15 -9.67 3.40 13.74
C PRO A 15 -8.35 3.76 13.03
N GLY A 16 -7.78 4.90 13.40
CA GLY A 16 -6.40 5.24 13.07
C GLY A 16 -5.47 4.25 13.75
N GLY A 17 -4.35 3.96 13.08
CA GLY A 17 -3.44 2.87 13.41
C GLY A 17 -3.70 1.58 12.65
N THR A 18 -4.85 1.45 11.98
CA THR A 18 -5.22 0.21 11.29
C THR A 18 -4.43 -0.02 10.01
N GLY A 19 -3.80 -1.19 9.91
CA GLY A 19 -3.28 -1.75 8.67
C GLY A 19 -4.13 -2.91 8.16
N LEU A 20 -4.43 -2.89 6.86
CA LEU A 20 -5.24 -3.89 6.18
C LEU A 20 -4.41 -4.66 5.16
N LEU A 21 -4.59 -5.98 5.13
CA LEU A 21 -4.05 -6.83 4.08
C LEU A 21 -5.09 -7.04 2.99
N LEU A 22 -4.80 -6.65 1.75
CA LEU A 22 -5.55 -7.05 0.57
C LEU A 22 -4.93 -8.31 -0.03
N VAL A 23 -5.61 -9.44 0.13
CA VAL A 23 -5.26 -10.69 -0.53
C VAL A 23 -6.04 -10.81 -1.84
N HIS A 24 -5.34 -11.11 -2.92
CA HIS A 24 -5.96 -11.16 -4.25
C HIS A 24 -5.26 -12.16 -5.18
N PRO A 25 -5.92 -12.67 -6.24
CA PRO A 25 -5.27 -13.42 -7.31
C PRO A 25 -4.40 -12.50 -8.17
N SER A 26 -3.48 -13.06 -8.97
CA SER A 26 -2.55 -12.28 -9.79
C SER A 26 -3.26 -11.36 -10.81
N ILE A 27 -4.47 -11.72 -11.21
CA ILE A 27 -5.36 -10.91 -12.06
C ILE A 27 -6.58 -10.56 -11.21
N GLY A 28 -6.61 -9.35 -10.66
CA GLY A 28 -7.72 -8.84 -9.88
C GLY A 28 -7.94 -7.36 -10.12
N GLU A 29 -9.15 -6.87 -9.85
CA GLU A 29 -9.51 -5.44 -9.94
C GLU A 29 -9.00 -4.65 -8.72
N THR A 30 -7.75 -4.89 -8.29
CA THR A 30 -7.16 -4.29 -7.08
C THR A 30 -7.06 -2.77 -7.19
N ASP A 31 -6.95 -2.24 -8.41
CA ASP A 31 -6.93 -0.81 -8.69
C ASP A 31 -8.17 -0.08 -8.15
N ARG A 32 -9.35 -0.71 -8.22
CA ARG A 32 -10.57 -0.10 -7.67
C ARG A 32 -10.47 0.03 -6.15
N ILE A 33 -10.00 -1.03 -5.49
CA ILE A 33 -9.89 -1.09 -4.03
C ILE A 33 -8.90 -0.03 -3.54
N ASP A 34 -7.70 0.04 -4.13
CA ASP A 34 -6.72 1.07 -3.78
C ASP A 34 -7.28 2.48 -3.96
N THR A 35 -7.86 2.75 -5.12
CA THR A 35 -8.25 4.13 -5.44
C THR A 35 -9.46 4.59 -4.63
N ASP A 36 -10.40 3.69 -4.31
CA ASP A 36 -11.52 4.00 -3.42
C ASP A 36 -11.05 4.22 -1.96
N PHE A 37 -10.09 3.40 -1.50
CA PHE A 37 -9.42 3.60 -0.22
C PHE A 37 -8.70 4.94 -0.15
N LEU A 38 -7.97 5.34 -1.20
CA LEU A 38 -7.19 6.58 -1.22
C LEU A 38 -8.05 7.85 -1.36
N LYS A 39 -9.16 7.81 -2.10
CA LYS A 39 -10.01 8.99 -2.37
C LYS A 39 -10.76 9.52 -1.15
N THR A 40 -11.22 8.62 -0.30
CA THR A 40 -12.26 8.96 0.67
C THR A 40 -11.68 9.49 1.96
N ASP A 41 -12.06 10.71 2.34
CA ASP A 41 -11.75 11.26 3.68
C ASP A 41 -10.23 11.25 3.97
N THR A 42 -9.46 11.70 2.97
CA THR A 42 -7.99 11.69 2.94
C THR A 42 -7.46 13.10 2.79
N ASP A 43 -6.53 13.50 3.66
CA ASP A 43 -5.82 14.78 3.59
C ASP A 43 -4.50 14.65 2.82
N ALA A 44 -3.79 13.54 2.99
CA ALA A 44 -2.58 13.18 2.26
C ALA A 44 -2.47 11.66 2.12
N PHE A 45 -1.85 11.17 1.04
CA PHE A 45 -1.58 9.74 0.91
C PHE A 45 -0.25 9.43 0.23
N LEU A 46 0.32 8.28 0.60
CA LEU A 46 1.53 7.74 0.00
C LEU A 46 1.20 6.46 -0.78
N VAL A 47 1.66 6.40 -2.03
CA VAL A 47 1.67 5.15 -2.82
C VAL A 47 3.12 4.65 -2.90
N VAL A 48 3.39 3.54 -2.23
CA VAL A 48 4.60 2.73 -2.42
C VAL A 48 4.35 1.80 -3.60
N SER A 49 4.92 2.16 -4.75
CA SER A 49 4.76 1.45 -6.01
C SER A 49 5.97 0.58 -6.29
N THR A 50 5.72 -0.73 -6.30
CA THR A 50 6.70 -1.80 -6.46
C THR A 50 6.57 -2.47 -7.82
N ARG A 51 5.42 -2.35 -8.49
CA ARG A 51 5.16 -2.98 -9.78
C ARG A 51 5.11 -2.02 -10.96
N THR A 52 4.90 -0.73 -10.68
CA THR A 52 4.76 0.30 -11.72
C THR A 52 5.63 1.52 -11.46
N THR A 53 5.88 2.29 -12.52
CA THR A 53 6.61 3.56 -12.40
C THR A 53 5.73 4.66 -11.80
N ALA A 54 6.32 5.71 -11.24
CA ALA A 54 5.58 6.87 -10.72
C ALA A 54 4.61 7.45 -11.76
N ARG A 55 5.02 7.47 -13.04
CA ARG A 55 4.19 7.96 -14.15
C ARG A 55 2.93 7.10 -14.35
N GLU A 56 3.02 5.80 -14.14
CA GLU A 56 1.88 4.88 -14.26
C GLU A 56 0.96 5.02 -13.05
N VAL A 57 1.51 5.25 -11.85
CA VAL A 57 0.73 5.61 -10.66
C VAL A 57 -0.05 6.90 -10.90
N GLU A 58 0.60 7.99 -11.35
CA GLU A 58 -0.06 9.27 -11.67
C GLU A 58 -1.24 9.07 -12.65
N GLN A 59 -1.03 8.31 -13.74
CA GLN A 59 -2.09 7.99 -14.70
C GLN A 59 -3.24 7.19 -14.09
N LYS A 60 -2.96 6.25 -13.17
CA LYS A 60 -3.98 5.50 -12.43
C LYS A 60 -4.79 6.45 -11.54
N LEU A 61 -4.13 7.32 -10.79
CA LEU A 61 -4.80 8.30 -9.93
C LEU A 61 -5.72 9.22 -10.74
N GLU A 62 -5.25 9.75 -11.88
CA GLU A 62 -6.06 10.56 -12.80
C GLU A 62 -7.25 9.77 -13.36
N TYR A 63 -7.02 8.55 -13.85
CA TYR A 63 -8.06 7.71 -14.47
C TYR A 63 -9.21 7.40 -13.51
N TYR A 64 -8.89 7.18 -12.24
CA TYR A 64 -9.89 6.85 -11.23
C TYR A 64 -10.45 8.09 -10.50
N ASP A 65 -10.06 9.32 -10.86
CA ASP A 65 -10.50 10.56 -10.20
C ASP A 65 -10.07 10.62 -8.72
N VAL A 66 -8.81 10.22 -8.45
CA VAL A 66 -8.14 10.46 -7.16
C VAL A 66 -7.47 11.83 -7.21
N ASP A 67 -7.63 12.62 -6.16
CA ASP A 67 -6.97 13.93 -6.04
C ASP A 67 -5.45 13.77 -5.90
N GLU A 68 -4.75 13.83 -7.03
CA GLU A 68 -3.28 13.69 -7.11
C GLU A 68 -2.53 14.79 -6.35
N THR A 69 -3.16 15.92 -6.02
CA THR A 69 -2.50 17.00 -5.26
C THR A 69 -2.22 16.62 -3.81
N LYS A 70 -2.82 15.52 -3.35
CA LYS A 70 -2.61 14.93 -2.02
C LYS A 70 -1.63 13.75 -2.06
N ALA A 71 -1.15 13.37 -3.25
CA ALA A 71 -0.36 12.17 -3.45
C ALA A 71 1.13 12.44 -3.22
N THR A 72 1.77 11.56 -2.46
CA THR A 72 3.20 11.29 -2.54
C THR A 72 3.39 9.92 -3.18
N ILE A 73 4.37 9.79 -4.06
CA ILE A 73 4.67 8.51 -4.74
C ILE A 73 6.09 8.10 -4.42
N LEU A 74 6.26 6.85 -3.98
CA LEU A 74 7.55 6.17 -3.89
C LEU A 74 7.65 5.13 -5.00
N ASP A 75 8.52 5.37 -5.97
CA ASP A 75 8.79 4.46 -7.07
C ASP A 75 10.04 3.64 -6.77
N THR A 76 9.85 2.35 -6.52
CA THR A 76 10.95 1.43 -6.18
C THR A 76 11.54 0.74 -7.42
N LEU A 77 10.96 0.92 -8.62
CA LEU A 77 11.36 0.21 -9.85
C LEU A 77 12.22 1.02 -10.79
N SER A 78 12.00 2.33 -10.90
CA SER A 78 12.58 3.14 -11.95
C SER A 78 14.10 3.20 -11.86
N VAL A 79 14.67 3.16 -10.65
CA VAL A 79 16.13 3.10 -10.46
C VAL A 79 16.66 1.75 -10.92
N GLU A 80 16.10 0.66 -10.39
CA GLU A 80 16.47 -0.71 -10.70
C GLU A 80 16.43 -1.02 -12.20
N ARG A 81 15.37 -0.58 -12.89
CA ARG A 81 15.20 -0.81 -14.33
C ARG A 81 15.93 0.21 -15.23
N GLY A 82 16.66 1.16 -14.64
CA GLY A 82 17.38 2.20 -15.36
C GLY A 82 16.46 3.14 -16.16
N TYR A 83 15.21 3.30 -15.71
CA TYR A 83 14.25 4.19 -16.33
C TYR A 83 14.56 5.66 -16.03
N SER A 84 14.02 6.51 -16.89
CA SER A 84 14.14 7.95 -16.71
C SER A 84 13.32 8.37 -15.49
N ARG A 85 13.99 9.03 -14.54
CA ARG A 85 13.37 9.54 -13.31
C ARG A 85 13.06 11.02 -13.51
N ARG A 86 11.82 11.40 -13.21
CA ARG A 86 11.41 12.80 -13.20
C ARG A 86 11.69 13.39 -11.83
N THR A 87 12.17 14.63 -11.82
CA THR A 87 12.21 15.42 -10.59
C THR A 87 10.84 16.09 -10.44
N ALA A 88 10.12 15.71 -9.39
CA ALA A 88 8.90 16.33 -8.92
C ALA A 88 8.98 16.36 -7.38
N ASP A 89 8.34 17.33 -6.74
CA ASP A 89 8.46 17.52 -5.28
C ASP A 89 7.83 16.34 -4.50
N ASP A 90 6.87 15.66 -5.09
CA ASP A 90 6.09 14.59 -4.45
C ASP A 90 6.45 13.17 -4.95
N VAL A 91 7.49 13.04 -5.78
CA VAL A 91 7.95 11.74 -6.32
C VAL A 91 9.34 11.39 -5.83
N TYR A 92 9.43 10.26 -5.16
CA TYR A 92 10.62 9.75 -4.51
C TYR A 92 11.00 8.39 -5.10
N TYR A 93 12.28 8.03 -4.95
CA TYR A 93 12.82 6.80 -5.49
C TYR A 93 13.75 6.15 -4.47
N VAL A 94 13.65 4.83 -4.35
CA VAL A 94 14.65 3.97 -3.69
C VAL A 94 15.42 3.18 -4.74
N SER A 95 16.45 2.44 -4.32
CA SER A 95 17.32 1.76 -5.27
C SER A 95 16.63 0.61 -6.01
N ALA A 96 15.81 -0.17 -5.31
CA ALA A 96 15.05 -1.31 -5.82
C ALA A 96 13.93 -1.68 -4.83
N PRO A 97 13.00 -2.60 -5.16
CA PRO A 97 11.93 -3.03 -4.23
C PRO A 97 12.43 -3.73 -2.96
N ASP A 98 13.67 -4.26 -2.95
CA ASP A 98 14.35 -4.85 -1.78
C ASP A 98 15.08 -3.81 -0.91
N ASP A 99 15.04 -2.53 -1.26
CA ASP A 99 15.51 -1.42 -0.42
C ASP A 99 14.50 -1.14 0.70
N LEU A 100 14.25 -2.15 1.55
CA LEU A 100 13.20 -2.16 2.57
C LEU A 100 13.39 -1.03 3.59
N ASP A 101 14.63 -0.83 4.07
CA ASP A 101 14.97 0.29 4.95
C ASP A 101 14.59 1.63 4.32
N GLY A 102 14.91 1.83 3.02
CA GLY A 102 14.55 3.04 2.30
C GLY A 102 13.04 3.23 2.11
N VAL A 103 12.28 2.14 2.01
CA VAL A 103 10.81 2.17 1.98
C VAL A 103 10.27 2.59 3.35
N VAL A 104 10.68 1.93 4.43
CA VAL A 104 10.24 2.25 5.81
C VAL A 104 10.56 3.70 6.15
N ASP A 105 11.80 4.14 5.91
CA ASP A 105 12.24 5.53 6.11
C ASP A 105 11.35 6.53 5.35
N ARG A 106 10.95 6.20 4.11
CA ARG A 106 10.09 7.11 3.34
C ARG A 106 8.68 7.16 3.91
N VAL A 107 8.13 6.03 4.37
CA VAL A 107 6.81 5.99 5.02
C VAL A 107 6.82 6.84 6.29
N GLU A 108 7.81 6.66 7.18
CA GLU A 108 7.96 7.46 8.40
C GLU A 108 8.02 8.95 8.08
N ARG A 109 8.85 9.34 7.10
CA ARG A 109 8.95 10.74 6.66
C ARG A 109 7.63 11.27 6.14
N PHE A 110 6.91 10.51 5.31
CA PHE A 110 5.60 10.93 4.83
C PHE A 110 4.61 11.16 5.99
N LEU A 111 4.57 10.25 6.96
CA LEU A 111 3.67 10.33 8.12
C LEU A 111 4.01 11.49 9.07
N THR A 112 5.28 11.88 9.13
CA THR A 112 5.79 13.00 9.93
C THR A 112 5.64 14.36 9.22
N GLU A 113 5.84 14.39 7.90
CA GLU A 113 5.78 15.62 7.09
C GLU A 113 4.34 16.08 6.81
N ASN A 114 3.34 15.20 7.01
CA ASN A 114 1.93 15.47 6.75
C ASN A 114 1.07 15.34 8.02
N GLU A 115 0.04 16.17 8.13
CA GLU A 115 -0.94 16.15 9.23
C GLU A 115 -2.32 15.72 8.73
N GLY A 116 -3.26 15.46 9.65
CA GLY A 116 -4.63 15.07 9.31
C GLY A 116 -4.80 13.57 9.01
N LYS A 117 -5.69 13.24 8.07
CA LYS A 117 -5.96 11.86 7.64
C LYS A 117 -4.97 11.42 6.58
N ARG A 118 -3.93 10.72 7.03
CA ARG A 118 -2.91 10.10 6.19
C ARG A 118 -3.27 8.66 5.85
N ARG A 119 -3.07 8.28 4.59
CA ARG A 119 -3.20 6.89 4.11
C ARG A 119 -1.94 6.41 3.43
N VAL A 120 -1.59 5.14 3.60
CA VAL A 120 -0.46 4.50 2.92
C VAL A 120 -0.98 3.32 2.09
N SER A 121 -0.51 3.17 0.86
CA SER A 121 -0.75 1.99 0.03
C SER A 121 0.60 1.37 -0.35
N VAL A 122 0.74 0.06 -0.13
CA VAL A 122 1.84 -0.75 -0.65
C VAL A 122 1.27 -1.71 -1.68
N ASP A 123 1.58 -1.45 -2.95
CA ASP A 123 0.89 -2.07 -4.09
C ASP A 123 1.25 -3.56 -4.33
N SER A 124 2.30 -4.09 -3.70
CA SER A 124 2.63 -5.52 -3.70
C SER A 124 3.76 -5.89 -2.74
N LEU A 125 3.42 -6.45 -1.57
CA LEU A 125 4.38 -7.17 -0.72
C LEU A 125 4.99 -8.38 -1.45
N THR A 126 4.23 -8.98 -2.36
CA THR A 126 4.71 -10.10 -3.19
C THR A 126 5.85 -9.69 -4.11
N GLU A 127 5.80 -8.47 -4.66
CA GLU A 127 6.88 -7.98 -5.52
C GLU A 127 8.11 -7.65 -4.67
N MET A 128 7.93 -7.03 -3.49
CA MET A 128 9.04 -6.81 -2.55
C MET A 128 9.70 -8.14 -2.17
N ALA A 129 8.92 -9.18 -1.90
CA ALA A 129 9.43 -10.50 -1.51
C ALA A 129 10.14 -11.21 -2.66
N TYR A 130 9.76 -10.93 -3.91
CA TYR A 130 10.47 -11.42 -5.08
C TYR A 130 11.90 -10.86 -5.19
N TYR A 131 12.11 -9.59 -4.81
CA TYR A 131 13.44 -8.96 -4.82
C TYR A 131 14.24 -9.25 -3.53
N ALA A 132 13.55 -9.36 -2.39
CA ALA A 132 14.12 -9.71 -1.10
C ALA A 132 13.77 -11.18 -0.74
N ASP A 133 13.08 -11.37 0.38
CA ASP A 133 12.49 -12.64 0.82
C ASP A 133 11.27 -12.36 1.73
N ASP A 134 10.45 -13.39 1.95
CA ASP A 134 9.21 -13.26 2.74
C ASP A 134 9.44 -12.81 4.19
N ASP A 135 10.55 -13.22 4.80
CA ASP A 135 10.85 -12.88 6.20
C ASP A 135 11.21 -11.39 6.32
N ALA A 136 12.09 -10.91 5.44
CA ALA A 136 12.49 -9.51 5.41
C ALA A 136 11.30 -8.57 5.12
N VAL A 137 10.42 -8.97 4.18
CA VAL A 137 9.22 -8.18 3.85
C VAL A 137 8.20 -8.21 4.97
N TYR A 138 8.06 -9.33 5.68
CA TYR A 138 7.23 -9.41 6.87
C TYR A 138 7.70 -8.42 7.94
N ASP A 139 9.01 -8.39 8.22
CA ASP A 139 9.58 -7.48 9.22
C ASP A 139 9.37 -6.01 8.81
N ALA A 140 9.63 -5.66 7.55
CA ALA A 140 9.37 -4.31 7.04
C ALA A 140 7.87 -3.93 7.10
N ALA A 141 6.97 -4.84 6.77
CA ALA A 141 5.53 -4.61 6.90
C ALA A 141 5.14 -4.36 8.36
N SER A 142 5.69 -5.15 9.30
CA SER A 142 5.48 -4.95 10.74
C SER A 142 5.96 -3.58 11.21
N GLU A 143 7.13 -3.12 10.76
CA GLU A 143 7.64 -1.79 11.10
C GLU A 143 6.74 -0.67 10.54
N ILE A 144 6.22 -0.83 9.33
CA ILE A 144 5.26 0.13 8.77
C ILE A 144 3.96 0.14 9.57
N LEU A 145 3.47 -1.01 10.02
CA LEU A 145 2.27 -1.09 10.88
C LEU A 145 2.48 -0.34 12.20
N ASP A 146 3.63 -0.51 12.85
CA ASP A 146 3.97 0.25 14.07
C ASP A 146 3.98 1.77 13.80
N LEU A 147 4.49 2.20 12.64
CA LEU A 147 4.44 3.60 12.24
C LEU A 147 3.01 4.11 12.00
N LEU A 148 2.13 3.29 11.42
CA LEU A 148 0.73 3.66 11.24
C LEU A 148 0.03 3.87 12.58
N ASP A 149 0.26 2.97 13.56
CA ASP A 149 -0.26 3.09 14.93
C ASP A 149 0.25 4.36 15.62
N GLU A 150 1.56 4.61 15.60
CA GLU A 150 2.17 5.80 16.21
C GLU A 150 1.59 7.12 15.66
N HIS A 151 1.29 7.12 14.36
CA HIS A 151 0.87 8.32 13.65
C HIS A 151 -0.64 8.46 13.47
N ASP A 152 -1.46 7.58 14.06
CA ASP A 152 -2.92 7.55 13.90
C ASP A 152 -3.32 7.44 12.40
N ALA A 153 -2.49 6.81 11.56
CA ALA A 153 -2.68 6.68 10.11
C ALA A 153 -3.23 5.29 9.74
N VAL A 154 -3.69 5.12 8.49
CA VAL A 154 -4.19 3.81 8.02
C VAL A 154 -3.46 3.35 6.76
N GLY A 155 -3.35 2.05 6.57
CA GLY A 155 -2.63 1.46 5.45
C GLY A 155 -3.34 0.29 4.78
N ILE A 156 -3.09 0.10 3.48
CA ILE A 156 -3.49 -1.09 2.73
C ILE A 156 -2.28 -1.72 2.02
N PHE A 157 -2.13 -3.04 2.14
CA PHE A 157 -0.96 -3.77 1.67
C PHE A 157 -1.39 -4.96 0.83
N HIS A 158 -0.82 -5.12 -0.36
CA HIS A 158 -1.28 -6.15 -1.31
C HIS A 158 -0.43 -7.40 -1.22
N LEU A 159 -1.07 -8.57 -1.24
CA LEU A 159 -0.41 -9.88 -1.27
C LEU A 159 -1.12 -10.80 -2.27
N SER A 160 -0.35 -11.38 -3.20
CA SER A 160 -0.88 -12.33 -4.17
C SER A 160 -1.02 -13.72 -3.54
N GLU A 161 -2.23 -14.28 -3.57
CA GLU A 161 -2.50 -15.60 -2.98
C GLU A 161 -1.87 -16.77 -3.75
N GLU A 162 -1.48 -16.55 -5.00
CA GLU A 162 -0.99 -17.62 -5.89
C GLU A 162 0.54 -17.81 -5.84
N VAL A 163 1.27 -16.86 -5.25
CA VAL A 163 2.74 -16.84 -5.24
C VAL A 163 3.31 -17.48 -3.99
N HIS A 164 2.63 -17.27 -2.85
CA HIS A 164 3.12 -17.66 -1.54
C HIS A 164 2.58 -19.01 -1.09
N GLU A 165 3.36 -19.73 -0.28
CA GLU A 165 2.85 -20.93 0.37
C GLU A 165 1.78 -20.57 1.41
N VAL A 166 0.86 -21.49 1.68
CA VAL A 166 -0.26 -21.27 2.62
C VAL A 166 0.23 -20.79 3.99
N ALA A 167 1.34 -21.33 4.50
CA ALA A 167 1.89 -20.91 5.79
C ALA A 167 2.40 -19.45 5.78
N THR A 168 2.94 -18.98 4.67
CA THR A 168 3.36 -17.58 4.50
C THR A 168 2.14 -16.67 4.44
N LEU A 169 1.11 -17.05 3.67
CA LEU A 169 -0.15 -16.30 3.59
C LEU A 169 -0.81 -16.16 4.97
N ASP A 170 -0.93 -17.26 5.72
CA ASP A 170 -1.52 -17.24 7.06
C ASP A 170 -0.72 -16.35 8.01
N ARG A 171 0.61 -16.40 7.94
CA ARG A 171 1.49 -15.54 8.74
C ARG A 171 1.26 -14.06 8.43
N PHE A 172 1.18 -13.67 7.16
CA PHE A 172 0.85 -12.29 6.80
C PHE A 172 -0.55 -11.91 7.26
N ARG A 173 -1.57 -12.77 7.08
CA ARG A 173 -2.93 -12.49 7.56
C ARG A 173 -2.97 -12.20 9.07
N ASP A 174 -2.22 -12.97 9.87
CA ASP A 174 -2.14 -12.79 11.32
C ASP A 174 -1.40 -11.51 11.76
N LEU A 175 -0.64 -10.87 10.85
CA LEU A 175 0.11 -9.64 11.13
C LEU A 175 -0.78 -8.38 11.08
N PHE A 176 -1.78 -8.35 10.20
CA PHE A 176 -2.62 -7.17 9.97
C PHE A 176 -3.86 -7.16 10.86
N ASP A 177 -4.41 -5.96 11.10
CA ASP A 177 -5.62 -5.78 11.90
C ASP A 177 -6.88 -6.31 11.21
N GLY A 178 -6.84 -6.40 9.88
CA GLY A 178 -7.92 -6.94 9.09
C GLY A 178 -7.47 -7.38 7.69
N VAL A 179 -8.27 -8.25 7.10
CA VAL A 179 -8.01 -8.87 5.79
C VAL A 179 -9.17 -8.58 4.85
N ILE A 180 -8.83 -8.17 3.64
CA ILE A 180 -9.74 -8.00 2.52
C ILE A 180 -9.36 -9.09 1.52
N ASP A 181 -10.24 -10.07 1.29
CA ASP A 181 -10.06 -11.07 0.24
C ASP A 181 -10.84 -10.61 -1.01
N LEU A 182 -10.12 -10.40 -2.10
CA LEU A 182 -10.67 -10.16 -3.44
C LEU A 182 -10.53 -11.44 -4.25
N ASP A 183 -11.64 -12.01 -4.74
CA ASP A 183 -11.60 -13.19 -5.59
C ASP A 183 -11.49 -12.87 -7.09
N GLY A 184 -11.27 -13.90 -7.91
CA GLY A 184 -11.14 -13.76 -9.38
C GLY A 184 -12.41 -13.35 -10.12
N ASP A 185 -13.58 -13.41 -9.47
CA ASP A 185 -14.85 -12.90 -9.99
C ASP A 185 -15.11 -11.44 -9.57
N GLY A 186 -14.22 -10.85 -8.77
CA GLY A 186 -14.31 -9.48 -8.29
C GLY A 186 -15.14 -9.31 -7.02
N ASN A 187 -15.49 -10.41 -6.33
CA ASN A 187 -16.19 -10.33 -5.04
C ASN A 187 -15.21 -9.96 -3.93
N VAL A 188 -15.67 -9.12 -3.00
CA VAL A 188 -14.87 -8.62 -1.87
C VAL A 188 -15.47 -9.13 -0.56
N VAL A 189 -14.64 -9.78 0.25
CA VAL A 189 -14.94 -10.17 1.63
C VAL A 189 -14.00 -9.40 2.55
N VAL A 190 -14.55 -8.83 3.62
CA VAL A 190 -13.80 -8.00 4.58
C VAL A 190 -13.95 -8.62 5.97
N ASP A 191 -12.82 -8.90 6.62
CA ASP A 191 -12.71 -9.38 8.00
C ASP A 191 -11.85 -8.37 8.79
N VAL A 192 -12.51 -7.57 9.64
CA VAL A 192 -11.94 -6.45 10.43
C VAL A 192 -12.63 -6.42 11.80
#